data_AF-A0A7C7IS81-F1
#
_entry.id   AF-A0A7C7IS81-F1
#
_cell.length_a   1.000
_cell.length_b   1.000
_cell.length_c   1.000
_cell.angle_alpha   90.00
_cell.angle_beta   90.00
_cell.angle_gamma   90.00
#
_symmetry.space_group_name_H-M   'P 1'
#
loop_
_entity.id
_entity.type
_entity.pdbx_description
1 polymer ?
#
loop_
_entity_poly.entity_id
_entity_poly.type
_entity_poly.pdbx_seq_one_letter_code
_entity_poly.pdbx_strand_id
1 'polypeptide(L)'
;MKASKTYLKGKSVFVVSAIVIAVTSLTVYFTGIHYHRSVNDNLLISLSIIAIVLFVFMTYGLFKGIGLMNNFPKFKKFKSGEMIDIPMGKNSVSDVDIGDGIEGLLFSIVSWILLTIAFVIFLVFLEAVLWLSIFVILAMLYWVFFRALKLVFSKAEITQGHFFKSIAFALGYTLLYTGWIFAIVYIAEKIG
;
A
#
# COMPACT_ATOMS: atom_id res chain seq x y z
N MET A 1 -12.55 1.88 -40.67
CA MET A 1 -13.21 1.07 -39.61
C MET A 1 -12.82 1.62 -38.25
N LYS A 2 -13.79 2.02 -37.41
CA LYS A 2 -13.52 2.42 -36.01
C LYS A 2 -13.07 1.18 -35.24
N ALA A 3 -11.79 1.10 -34.87
CA ALA A 3 -11.28 -0.01 -34.07
C ALA A 3 -12.08 -0.12 -32.77
N SER A 4 -12.57 -1.32 -32.42
CA SER A 4 -13.31 -1.54 -31.18
C SER A 4 -12.41 -1.16 -29.99
N LYS A 5 -12.78 -0.10 -29.26
CA LYS A 5 -12.01 0.33 -28.08
C LYS A 5 -12.00 -0.81 -27.06
N THR A 6 -10.82 -1.35 -26.77
CA THR A 6 -10.63 -2.34 -25.71
C THR A 6 -10.56 -1.59 -24.38
N TYR A 7 -11.35 -2.00 -23.39
CA TYR A 7 -11.37 -1.39 -22.07
C TYR A 7 -10.77 -2.32 -21.02
N LEU A 8 -9.81 -1.80 -20.25
CA LEU A 8 -9.31 -2.49 -19.06
C LEU A 8 -10.26 -2.19 -17.89
N LYS A 9 -10.79 -3.25 -17.28
CA LYS A 9 -11.58 -3.17 -16.04
C LYS A 9 -10.64 -3.04 -14.85
N GLY A 10 -11.02 -2.27 -13.84
CA GLY A 10 -10.23 -2.08 -12.60
C GLY A 10 -9.86 -3.39 -11.88
N LYS A 11 -10.71 -4.42 -11.95
CA LYS A 11 -10.43 -5.77 -11.39
C LYS A 11 -9.27 -6.46 -12.11
N SER A 12 -9.14 -6.30 -13.43
CA SER A 12 -8.05 -6.88 -14.21
C SER A 12 -6.72 -6.20 -13.88
N VAL A 13 -6.73 -4.87 -13.79
CA VAL A 13 -5.56 -4.08 -13.40
C VAL A 13 -5.03 -4.49 -12.03
N PHE A 14 -5.92 -4.71 -11.05
CA PHE A 14 -5.53 -5.19 -9.72
C PHE A 14 -4.81 -6.54 -9.76
N VAL A 15 -5.35 -7.51 -10.50
CA VAL A 15 -4.76 -8.86 -10.63
C VAL A 15 -3.38 -8.77 -11.28
N VAL A 16 -3.24 -7.98 -12.35
CA VAL A 16 -1.94 -7.77 -13.00
C VAL A 16 -0.94 -7.17 -12.02
N SER A 17 -1.33 -6.13 -11.26
CA SER A 17 -0.45 -5.53 -10.25
C SER A 17 -0.02 -6.52 -9.16
N ALA A 18 -0.93 -7.36 -8.66
CA ALA A 18 -0.62 -8.39 -7.67
C ALA A 18 0.39 -9.43 -8.20
N ILE A 19 0.24 -9.84 -9.47
CA ILE A 19 1.19 -10.72 -10.15
C ILE A 19 2.56 -10.06 -10.25
N VAL A 20 2.62 -8.78 -10.64
CA VAL A 20 3.89 -8.05 -10.76
C VAL A 20 4.61 -7.96 -9.43
N ILE A 21 3.90 -7.67 -8.34
CA ILE A 21 4.47 -7.65 -6.99
C ILE A 21 5.02 -9.02 -6.63
N ALA A 22 4.21 -10.08 -6.78
CA ALA A 22 4.63 -11.44 -6.46
C ALA A 22 5.87 -11.87 -7.26
N VAL A 23 5.87 -11.64 -8.58
CA VAL A 23 7.01 -11.97 -9.46
C VAL A 23 8.25 -11.16 -9.08
N THR A 24 8.10 -9.88 -8.75
CA THR A 24 9.23 -9.02 -8.35
C THR A 24 9.83 -9.51 -7.04
N SER A 25 9.00 -9.76 -6.01
CA SER A 25 9.44 -10.30 -4.73
C SER A 25 10.14 -11.65 -4.89
N LEU A 26 9.59 -12.55 -5.72
CA LEU A 26 10.16 -13.87 -5.97
C LEU A 26 11.50 -13.78 -6.72
N THR A 27 11.59 -12.90 -7.72
CA THR A 27 12.81 -12.67 -8.51
C THR A 27 13.93 -12.14 -7.62
N VAL A 28 13.62 -11.14 -6.78
CA VAL A 28 14.60 -10.54 -5.88
C VAL A 28 15.03 -11.54 -4.81
N TYR A 29 14.08 -12.32 -4.27
CA TYR A 29 14.38 -13.38 -3.31
C TYR A 29 15.32 -14.43 -3.92
N PHE A 30 14.95 -15.07 -5.03
CA PHE A 30 15.77 -16.12 -5.65
C PHE A 30 17.14 -15.63 -6.13
N THR A 31 17.20 -14.42 -6.71
CA THR A 31 18.48 -13.84 -7.14
C THR A 31 19.33 -13.35 -5.97
N GLY A 32 18.76 -13.20 -4.78
CA GLY A 32 19.45 -12.76 -3.56
C GLY A 32 20.05 -13.91 -2.73
N ILE A 33 19.64 -15.17 -2.95
CA ILE A 33 20.08 -16.32 -2.12
C ILE A 33 21.61 -16.49 -2.10
N HIS A 34 22.28 -16.15 -3.20
CA HIS A 34 23.73 -16.32 -3.35
C HIS A 34 24.54 -15.02 -3.19
N TYR A 35 23.88 -13.90 -2.85
CA TYR A 35 24.53 -12.59 -2.75
C TYR A 35 24.16 -11.89 -1.44
N HIS A 36 25.16 -11.40 -0.71
CA HIS A 36 24.94 -10.50 0.43
C HIS A 36 24.58 -9.09 -0.09
N ARG A 37 23.36 -8.94 -0.61
CA ARG A 37 22.83 -7.65 -1.09
C ARG A 37 22.38 -6.79 0.08
N SER A 38 22.72 -5.50 0.02
CA SER A 38 22.18 -4.54 0.95
C SER A 38 20.67 -4.34 0.72
N VAL A 39 19.99 -3.74 1.70
CA VAL A 39 18.57 -3.39 1.56
C VAL A 39 18.38 -2.41 0.39
N ASN A 40 19.33 -1.49 0.18
CA ASN A 40 19.29 -0.51 -0.91
C ASN A 40 19.40 -1.18 -2.28
N ASP A 41 20.29 -2.16 -2.43
CA ASP A 41 20.45 -2.89 -3.70
C ASP A 41 19.17 -3.65 -4.08
N ASN A 42 18.58 -4.35 -3.10
CA ASN A 42 17.32 -5.07 -3.32
C ASN A 42 16.17 -4.12 -3.67
N LEU A 43 16.15 -2.92 -3.08
CA LEU A 43 15.17 -1.89 -3.39
C LEU A 43 15.35 -1.37 -4.83
N LEU A 44 16.59 -1.04 -5.24
CA LEU A 44 16.88 -0.58 -6.60
C LEU A 44 16.54 -1.62 -7.66
N ILE A 45 16.86 -2.90 -7.42
CA ILE A 45 16.51 -4.00 -8.33
C ILE A 45 14.99 -4.14 -8.43
N SER A 46 14.28 -4.14 -7.29
CA SER A 46 12.81 -4.22 -7.26
C SER A 46 12.18 -3.06 -8.03
N LEU A 47 12.65 -1.84 -7.78
CA LEU A 47 12.14 -0.62 -8.41
C LEU A 47 12.39 -0.63 -9.92
N SER A 48 13.55 -1.14 -10.36
CA SER A 48 13.89 -1.27 -11.78
C SER A 48 12.96 -2.25 -12.49
N ILE A 49 12.68 -3.41 -11.88
CA ILE A 49 11.74 -4.39 -12.43
C ILE A 49 10.34 -3.77 -12.55
N ILE A 50 9.86 -3.11 -11.50
CA ILE A 50 8.55 -2.43 -11.50
C ILE A 50 8.49 -1.35 -12.57
N ALA A 51 9.55 -0.53 -12.70
CA ALA A 51 9.62 0.55 -13.69
C ALA A 51 9.56 0.00 -15.13
N ILE A 52 10.30 -1.07 -15.44
CA ILE A 52 10.29 -1.70 -16.76
C ILE A 52 8.91 -2.28 -17.08
N VAL A 53 8.31 -3.01 -16.14
CA VAL A 53 6.98 -3.61 -16.33
C VAL A 53 5.93 -2.52 -16.51
N LEU A 54 5.97 -1.47 -15.70
CA LEU A 54 5.06 -0.33 -15.80
C LEU A 54 5.23 0.38 -17.15
N PHE A 55 6.46 0.60 -17.59
CA PHE A 55 6.77 1.22 -18.88
C PHE A 55 6.20 0.41 -20.06
N VAL A 56 6.44 -0.91 -20.07
CA VAL A 56 5.92 -1.80 -21.12
C VAL A 56 4.39 -1.83 -21.10
N PHE A 57 3.79 -1.94 -19.91
CA PHE A 57 2.35 -1.94 -19.74
C PHE A 57 1.70 -0.63 -20.24
N MET A 58 2.26 0.52 -19.89
CA MET A 58 1.76 1.81 -20.35
C MET A 58 1.97 2.01 -21.85
N THR A 59 3.14 1.66 -22.39
CA THR A 59 3.43 1.76 -23.83
C THR A 59 2.43 0.94 -24.64
N TYR A 60 2.20 -0.31 -24.23
CA TYR A 60 1.21 -1.19 -24.87
C TYR A 60 -0.21 -0.62 -24.77
N GLY A 61 -0.61 -0.15 -23.58
CA GLY A 61 -1.93 0.43 -23.35
C GLY A 61 -2.19 1.69 -24.20
N LEU A 62 -1.22 2.59 -24.28
CA LEU A 62 -1.28 3.80 -25.09
C LEU A 62 -1.32 3.47 -26.59
N PHE A 63 -0.45 2.59 -27.06
CA PHE A 63 -0.37 2.23 -28.47
C PHE A 63 -1.67 1.59 -28.99
N LYS A 64 -2.26 0.68 -28.19
CA LYS A 64 -3.54 0.04 -28.50
C LYS A 64 -4.76 0.96 -28.32
N GLY A 65 -4.60 2.12 -27.68
CA GLY A 65 -5.71 3.03 -27.40
C GLY A 65 -6.64 2.53 -26.26
N ILE A 66 -6.10 1.80 -25.28
CA ILE A 66 -6.89 1.17 -24.22
C ILE A 66 -7.42 2.22 -23.26
N GLY A 67 -8.74 2.22 -23.04
CA GLY A 67 -9.38 3.05 -22.01
C GLY A 67 -9.54 2.30 -20.69
N LEU A 68 -9.53 3.02 -19.57
CA LEU A 68 -9.92 2.48 -18.26
C LEU A 68 -11.39 2.78 -17.96
N MET A 69 -12.16 1.72 -17.78
CA MET A 69 -13.54 1.82 -17.31
C MET A 69 -13.56 1.67 -15.80
N ASN A 70 -14.11 2.66 -15.10
CA ASN A 70 -14.37 2.53 -13.68
C ASN A 70 -15.62 1.66 -13.47
N ASN A 71 -15.43 0.46 -12.90
CA ASN A 71 -16.50 -0.48 -12.58
C ASN A 71 -16.84 -0.50 -11.07
N PHE A 72 -16.41 0.50 -10.30
CA PHE A 72 -16.76 0.55 -8.87
C PHE A 72 -18.24 0.90 -8.67
N PRO A 73 -18.97 0.17 -7.79
CA PRO A 73 -20.33 0.54 -7.42
C PRO A 73 -20.31 1.95 -6.82
N LYS A 74 -21.25 2.80 -7.25
CA LYS A 74 -21.40 4.14 -6.67
C LYS A 74 -21.74 3.96 -5.18
N PHE A 75 -20.89 4.47 -4.29
CA PHE A 75 -21.14 4.43 -2.85
C PHE A 75 -22.52 5.04 -2.57
N LYS A 76 -23.41 4.29 -1.90
CA LYS A 76 -24.67 4.83 -1.40
C LYS A 76 -24.33 5.96 -0.43
N LYS A 77 -25.02 7.09 -0.55
CA LYS A 77 -24.89 8.21 0.40
C LYS A 77 -25.30 7.69 1.78
N PHE A 78 -24.34 7.47 2.67
CA PHE A 78 -24.62 7.17 4.07
C PHE A 78 -25.05 8.47 4.75
N LYS A 79 -26.20 8.44 5.44
CA LYS A 79 -26.61 9.53 6.33
C LYS A 79 -25.68 9.49 7.54
N SER A 80 -25.09 10.63 7.89
CA SER A 80 -24.31 10.78 9.12
C SER A 80 -25.24 10.51 10.30
N GLY A 81 -24.90 9.54 11.16
CA GLY A 81 -25.62 9.30 12.40
C GLY A 81 -25.37 10.44 13.39
N GLU A 82 -26.34 10.69 14.27
CA GLU A 82 -26.19 11.60 15.41
C GLU A 82 -25.06 11.11 16.33
N MET A 83 -24.26 12.06 16.80
CA MET A 83 -23.19 11.80 17.76
C MET A 83 -23.81 11.39 19.09
N ILE A 84 -23.40 10.23 19.60
CA ILE A 84 -23.82 9.74 20.93
C ILE A 84 -23.00 10.50 21.97
N ASP A 85 -23.66 11.25 22.84
CA ASP A 85 -23.05 11.85 24.03
C ASP A 85 -22.70 10.75 25.03
N ILE A 86 -21.40 10.53 25.23
CA ILE A 86 -20.87 9.57 26.20
C ILE A 86 -20.77 10.28 27.56
N PRO A 87 -21.50 9.83 28.61
CA PRO A 87 -21.37 10.40 29.95
C PRO A 87 -19.96 10.15 30.48
N MET A 88 -19.21 11.22 30.74
CA MET A 88 -17.87 11.14 31.32
C MET A 88 -17.99 10.88 32.83
N GLY A 89 -17.93 9.59 33.20
CA GLY A 89 -17.93 9.15 34.59
C GLY A 89 -16.69 9.66 35.35
N LYS A 90 -16.92 10.29 36.49
CA LYS A 90 -15.88 10.81 37.38
C LYS A 90 -15.29 9.66 38.19
N ASN A 91 -14.20 9.07 37.71
CA ASN A 91 -13.51 8.00 38.43
C ASN A 91 -12.70 8.60 39.59
N SER A 92 -13.16 8.42 40.82
CA SER A 92 -12.36 8.66 42.03
C SER A 92 -11.40 7.48 42.20
N VAL A 93 -10.11 7.72 41.99
CA VAL A 93 -9.06 6.75 42.27
C VAL A 93 -8.85 6.72 43.79
N SER A 94 -9.31 5.65 44.44
CA SER A 94 -8.97 5.36 45.84
C SER A 94 -7.56 4.77 45.89
N ASP A 95 -6.67 5.42 46.64
CA ASP A 95 -5.30 4.96 46.85
C ASP A 95 -5.32 3.70 47.73
N VAL A 96 -4.65 2.63 47.27
CA VAL A 96 -4.61 1.33 47.97
C VAL A 96 -3.23 1.18 48.59
N ASP A 97 -3.14 1.32 49.91
CA ASP A 97 -1.90 1.17 50.68
C ASP A 97 -1.61 -0.33 50.90
N ILE A 98 -0.63 -0.87 50.17
CA ILE A 98 -0.29 -2.30 50.15
C ILE A 98 0.92 -2.50 51.06
N GLY A 99 0.70 -3.07 52.24
CA GLY A 99 1.74 -3.35 53.23
C GLY A 99 2.72 -4.47 52.81
N ASP A 100 3.93 -4.40 53.36
CA ASP A 100 5.13 -5.21 53.01
C ASP A 100 5.10 -6.68 53.55
N GLY A 101 3.91 -7.25 53.72
CA GLY A 101 3.68 -8.59 54.26
C GLY A 101 3.49 -9.67 53.20
N ILE A 102 3.20 -10.90 53.65
CA ILE A 102 2.82 -12.04 52.79
C ILE A 102 1.59 -11.70 51.91
N GLU A 103 0.72 -10.81 52.40
CA GLU A 103 -0.42 -10.26 51.67
C GLU A 103 0.00 -9.43 50.44
N GLY A 104 1.07 -8.63 50.56
CA GLY A 104 1.66 -7.90 49.44
C GLY A 104 2.24 -8.83 48.37
N LEU A 105 2.84 -9.96 48.79
CA LEU A 105 3.33 -10.99 47.86
C LEU A 105 2.19 -11.65 47.07
N LEU A 106 1.11 -12.04 47.75
CA LEU A 106 -0.08 -12.60 47.09
C LEU A 106 -0.75 -11.58 46.15
N PHE A 107 -0.89 -10.33 46.58
CA PHE A 107 -1.45 -9.25 45.76
C PHE A 107 -0.58 -8.98 44.52
N SER A 108 0.75 -9.02 44.66
CA SER A 108 1.69 -8.85 43.55
C SER A 108 1.53 -9.94 42.49
N ILE A 109 1.42 -11.22 42.90
CA ILE A 109 1.22 -12.34 41.97
C ILE A 109 -0.10 -12.16 41.19
N VAL A 110 -1.20 -11.83 41.88
CA VAL A 110 -2.50 -11.61 41.23
C VAL A 110 -2.45 -10.42 40.28
N SER A 111 -1.83 -9.32 40.70
CA SER A 111 -1.66 -8.11 39.87
C SER A 111 -0.82 -8.37 38.63
N TRP A 112 0.24 -9.16 38.74
CA TRP A 112 1.07 -9.57 37.60
C TRP A 112 0.30 -10.41 36.58
N ILE A 113 -0.53 -11.35 37.04
CA ILE A 113 -1.40 -12.14 36.17
C ILE A 113 -2.40 -11.23 35.45
N LEU A 114 -3.04 -10.32 36.19
CA LEU A 114 -4.00 -9.36 35.61
C LEU A 114 -3.34 -8.46 34.57
N LEU A 115 -2.15 -7.92 34.87
CA LEU A 115 -1.37 -7.09 33.96
C LEU A 115 -0.98 -7.87 32.70
N THR A 116 -0.58 -9.12 32.84
CA THR A 116 -0.21 -9.99 31.70
C THR A 116 -1.41 -10.23 30.79
N ILE A 117 -2.58 -10.54 31.36
CA ILE A 117 -3.82 -10.73 30.58
C ILE A 117 -4.19 -9.43 29.86
N ALA A 118 -4.13 -8.29 30.56
CA ALA A 118 -4.40 -6.99 29.96
C ALA A 118 -3.42 -6.68 28.80
N PHE A 119 -2.13 -7.01 28.97
CA PHE A 119 -1.12 -6.80 27.95
C PHE A 119 -1.33 -7.70 26.72
N VAL A 120 -1.73 -8.95 26.90
CA VAL A 120 -2.09 -9.85 25.79
C VAL A 120 -3.29 -9.30 25.01
N ILE A 121 -4.34 -8.84 25.70
CA ILE A 121 -5.50 -8.22 25.06
C ILE A 121 -5.07 -6.97 24.27
N PHE A 122 -4.19 -6.15 24.86
CA PHE A 122 -3.64 -4.97 24.19
C PHE A 122 -2.86 -5.33 22.93
N LEU A 123 -2.04 -6.39 22.95
CA LEU A 123 -1.30 -6.86 21.77
C LEU A 123 -2.23 -7.37 20.67
N VAL A 124 -3.28 -8.12 21.02
CA VAL A 124 -4.29 -8.58 20.05
C VAL A 124 -5.02 -7.39 19.41
N PHE A 125 -5.34 -6.36 20.20
CA PHE A 125 -5.91 -5.13 19.68
C PHE A 125 -4.94 -4.39 18.75
N LEU A 126 -3.66 -4.27 19.13
CA LEU A 126 -2.64 -3.65 18.30
C LEU A 126 -2.45 -4.39 16.98
N GLU A 127 -2.43 -5.72 17.00
CA GLU A 127 -2.39 -6.56 15.81
C GLU A 127 -3.58 -6.24 14.88
N ALA A 128 -4.80 -6.16 15.42
CA ALA A 128 -5.99 -5.81 14.63
C ALA A 128 -5.86 -4.43 13.97
N VAL A 129 -5.33 -3.43 14.70
CA VAL A 129 -5.08 -2.08 14.18
C VAL A 129 -4.00 -2.09 13.08
N LEU A 130 -2.93 -2.86 13.26
CA LEU A 130 -1.87 -3.01 12.25
C LEU A 130 -2.41 -3.62 10.96
N TRP A 131 -3.18 -4.71 11.06
CA TRP A 131 -3.83 -5.32 9.90
C TRP A 131 -4.78 -4.35 9.19
N LEU A 132 -5.63 -3.63 9.95
CA LEU A 132 -6.53 -2.62 9.40
C LEU A 132 -5.75 -1.52 8.65
N SER A 133 -4.66 -1.02 9.24
CA SER A 133 -3.80 0.00 8.64
C SER A 133 -3.22 -0.47 7.30
N ILE A 134 -2.71 -1.71 7.24
CA ILE A 134 -2.20 -2.31 6.00
C ILE A 134 -3.31 -2.35 4.94
N PHE A 135 -4.51 -2.80 5.28
CA PHE A 135 -5.63 -2.85 4.33
C PHE A 135 -6.03 -1.46 3.81
N VAL A 136 -6.05 -0.44 4.69
CA VAL A 136 -6.36 0.94 4.30
C VAL A 136 -5.29 1.49 3.36
N ILE A 137 -4.00 1.28 3.66
CA ILE A 137 -2.89 1.71 2.80
C ILE A 137 -2.96 1.01 1.44
N LEU A 138 -3.23 -0.30 1.40
CA LEU A 138 -3.41 -1.04 0.14
C LEU A 138 -4.58 -0.49 -0.68
N ALA A 139 -5.70 -0.17 -0.04
CA ALA A 139 -6.87 0.41 -0.71
C ALA A 139 -6.57 1.82 -1.28
N MET A 140 -5.88 2.67 -0.51
CA MET A 140 -5.44 3.98 -0.96
C MET A 140 -4.46 3.88 -2.13
N LEU A 141 -3.47 3.00 -2.02
CA LEU A 141 -2.48 2.78 -3.08
C LEU A 141 -3.16 2.29 -4.36
N TYR A 142 -4.09 1.35 -4.24
CA TYR A 142 -4.89 0.89 -5.38
C TYR A 142 -5.67 2.04 -6.03
N TRP A 143 -6.32 2.88 -5.23
CA TRP A 143 -7.09 4.02 -5.71
C TRP A 143 -6.22 5.05 -6.44
N VAL A 144 -5.09 5.42 -5.84
CA VAL A 144 -4.11 6.35 -6.44
C VAL A 144 -3.55 5.76 -7.73
N PHE A 145 -3.18 4.48 -7.74
CA PHE A 145 -2.67 3.78 -8.92
C PHE A 145 -3.69 3.78 -10.06
N PHE A 146 -4.95 3.43 -9.78
CA PHE A 146 -6.01 3.44 -10.79
C PHE A 146 -6.23 4.85 -11.36
N ARG A 147 -6.21 5.88 -10.50
CA ARG A 147 -6.36 7.27 -10.92
C ARG A 147 -5.19 7.73 -11.79
N ALA A 148 -3.96 7.39 -11.41
CA ALA A 148 -2.76 7.66 -12.19
C ALA A 148 -2.83 7.00 -13.56
N LEU A 149 -3.19 5.72 -13.62
CA LEU A 149 -3.29 5.00 -14.88
C LEU A 149 -4.39 5.58 -15.79
N LYS A 150 -5.51 6.03 -15.22
CA LYS A 150 -6.55 6.76 -15.96
C LYS A 150 -6.04 8.06 -16.55
N LEU A 151 -5.18 8.79 -15.83
CA LEU A 151 -4.53 9.99 -16.34
C LEU A 151 -3.62 9.66 -17.53
N VAL A 152 -2.78 8.62 -17.42
CA VAL A 152 -1.91 8.19 -18.53
C VAL A 152 -2.74 7.81 -19.75
N PHE A 153 -3.73 6.93 -19.59
CA PHE A 153 -4.56 6.46 -20.70
C PHE A 153 -5.55 7.51 -21.23
N SER A 154 -5.71 8.67 -20.57
CA SER A 154 -6.40 9.81 -21.19
C SER A 154 -5.65 10.33 -22.44
N LYS A 155 -4.34 10.09 -22.53
CA LYS A 155 -3.52 10.45 -23.71
C LYS A 155 -3.55 9.38 -24.81
N ALA A 156 -4.27 8.28 -24.59
CA ALA A 156 -4.44 7.21 -25.58
C ALA A 156 -5.04 7.75 -26.90
N GLU A 157 -5.93 8.75 -26.86
CA GLU A 157 -6.57 9.29 -28.07
C GLU A 157 -5.59 9.94 -29.05
N ILE A 158 -4.46 10.45 -28.56
CA ILE A 158 -3.43 11.14 -29.35
C ILE A 158 -2.26 10.19 -29.69
N THR A 159 -2.11 9.10 -28.94
CA THR A 159 -0.99 8.15 -29.03
C THR A 159 -1.35 6.85 -29.74
N GLN A 160 -2.64 6.54 -29.88
CA GLN A 160 -3.13 5.33 -30.54
C GLN A 160 -2.55 5.17 -31.96
N GLY A 161 -1.96 4.00 -32.23
CA GLY A 161 -1.33 3.68 -33.51
C GLY A 161 0.03 4.36 -33.75
N HIS A 162 0.48 5.28 -32.88
CA HIS A 162 1.78 5.94 -32.99
C HIS A 162 2.75 5.41 -31.94
N PHE A 163 3.64 4.51 -32.37
CA PHE A 163 4.62 3.83 -31.50
C PHE A 163 5.55 4.81 -30.76
N PHE A 164 6.17 5.74 -31.48
CA PHE A 164 7.08 6.73 -30.88
C PHE A 164 6.40 7.65 -29.85
N LYS A 165 5.18 8.12 -30.15
CA LYS A 165 4.42 8.95 -29.20
C LYS A 165 4.05 8.16 -27.95
N SER A 166 3.65 6.89 -28.11
CA SER A 166 3.31 6.01 -26.99
C SER A 166 4.52 5.79 -26.06
N ILE A 167 5.70 5.56 -26.63
CA ILE A 167 6.95 5.44 -25.86
C ILE A 167 7.29 6.73 -25.13
N ALA A 168 7.24 7.88 -25.80
CA ALA A 168 7.60 9.16 -25.18
C ALA A 168 6.72 9.48 -23.97
N PHE A 169 5.40 9.30 -24.11
CA PHE A 169 4.48 9.49 -22.98
C PHE A 169 4.69 8.43 -21.89
N ALA A 170 4.84 7.16 -22.24
CA ALA A 170 5.07 6.10 -21.25
C ALA A 170 6.38 6.28 -20.49
N LEU A 171 7.48 6.67 -21.15
CA LEU A 171 8.75 6.99 -20.50
C LEU A 171 8.59 8.18 -19.55
N GLY A 172 7.98 9.27 -20.01
CA GLY A 172 7.77 10.46 -19.18
C GLY A 172 6.97 10.15 -17.92
N TYR A 173 5.88 9.40 -18.04
CA TYR A 173 5.09 8.97 -16.87
C TYR A 173 5.84 7.97 -15.98
N THR A 174 6.61 7.03 -16.55
CA THR A 174 7.40 6.08 -15.74
C THR A 174 8.44 6.83 -14.91
N LEU A 175 9.20 7.73 -15.53
CA LEU A 175 10.18 8.57 -14.83
C LEU A 175 9.53 9.43 -13.75
N LEU A 176 8.35 10.00 -14.02
CA LEU A 176 7.64 10.79 -13.03
C LEU A 176 7.17 9.90 -11.85
N TYR A 177 6.73 8.68 -12.10
CA TYR A 177 6.20 7.78 -11.07
C TYR A 177 7.26 7.06 -10.25
N THR A 178 8.40 6.69 -10.84
CA THR A 178 9.47 5.93 -10.16
C THR A 178 10.74 6.75 -9.92
N GLY A 179 10.98 7.80 -10.69
CA GLY A 179 12.24 8.57 -10.68
C GLY A 179 12.52 9.29 -9.37
N TRP A 180 11.49 9.79 -8.68
CA TRP A 180 11.66 10.41 -7.36
C TRP A 180 12.13 9.39 -6.31
N ILE A 181 11.71 8.13 -6.39
CA ILE A 181 12.18 7.06 -5.49
C ILE A 181 13.65 6.77 -5.78
N PHE A 182 14.05 6.65 -7.05
CA PHE A 182 15.46 6.51 -7.42
C PHE A 182 16.31 7.68 -6.88
N ALA A 183 15.80 8.91 -6.97
CA ALA A 183 16.50 10.08 -6.43
C ALA A 183 16.66 10.01 -4.91
N ILE A 184 15.61 9.63 -4.17
CA ILE A 184 15.68 9.47 -2.71
C ILE A 184 16.70 8.40 -2.33
N VAL A 185 16.69 7.26 -3.00
CA VAL A 185 17.63 6.16 -2.71
C VAL A 185 19.07 6.60 -2.97
N TYR A 186 19.32 7.27 -4.10
CA TYR A 186 20.63 7.79 -4.45
C TYR A 186 21.14 8.83 -3.44
N ILE A 187 20.26 9.73 -2.99
CA ILE A 187 20.61 10.72 -1.97
C ILE A 187 20.88 10.03 -0.62
N ALA A 188 20.06 9.06 -0.23
CA ALA A 188 20.24 8.30 1.00
C ALA A 188 21.58 7.55 1.04
N GLU A 189 22.00 6.96 -0.09
CA GLU A 189 23.30 6.29 -0.23
C GLU A 189 24.50 7.27 -0.14
N LYS A 190 24.31 8.54 -0.47
CA LYS A 190 25.36 9.56 -0.40
C LYS A 190 25.47 10.25 0.96
N ILE A 191 24.38 10.28 1.73
CA ILE A 191 24.31 10.97 3.03
C ILE A 191 24.54 9.99 4.19
N GLY A 192 24.11 8.73 4.07
CA GLY A 192 24.36 7.65 5.04
C GLY A 192 25.66 6.91 4.78
#